data_AF-A0A1H9MP23-F1
#
_entry.id   AF-A0A1H9MP23-F1
#
_cell.length_a   1.000
_cell.length_b   1.000
_cell.length_c   1.000
_cell.angle_alpha   90.00
_cell.angle_beta   90.00
_cell.angle_gamma   90.00
#
_symmetry.space_group_name_H-M   'P 1'
#
loop_
_entity.id
_entity.type
_entity.pdbx_description
1 polymer ?
#
loop_
_entity_poly.entity_id
_entity_poly.type
_entity_poly.pdbx_seq_one_letter_code
_entity_poly.pdbx_strand_id
1 'polypeptide(L)' 'MEKWEVYIKIQQLLEQGFSKTKTADKLGISRGTLYNYLEKSPEEMALWVASTQHRKKKLDIHKDL' A
#
# COMPACT_ATOMS: atom_id res chain seq x y z
N MET A 1 0.17 8.93 6.78
CA MET A 1 0.10 7.49 7.07
C MET A 1 1.04 6.81 6.11
N GLU A 2 1.97 6.04 6.65
CA GLU A 2 2.84 5.20 5.83
C GLU A 2 1.99 4.11 5.15
N LYS A 3 2.34 3.73 3.92
CA LYS A 3 1.60 2.72 3.14
C LYS A 3 1.44 1.40 3.88
N TRP A 4 2.48 1.03 4.65
CA TRP A 4 2.47 -0.15 5.52
C TRP A 4 1.41 -0.04 6.64
N GLU A 5 1.30 1.12 7.29
CA GLU A 5 0.30 1.35 8.34
C GLU A 5 -1.13 1.21 7.81
N VAL A 6 -1.38 1.70 6.60
CA VAL A 6 -2.68 1.57 5.94
C VAL A 6 -3.01 0.09 5.70
N TYR A 7 -2.05 -0.69 5.20
CA TYR A 7 -2.23 -2.13 4.98
C TYR A 7 -2.58 -2.88 6.27
N ILE A 8 -1.84 -2.65 7.36
CA ILE A 8 -2.11 -3.28 8.66
C ILE A 8 -3.52 -2.91 9.16
N LYS A 9 -3.90 -1.63 9.06
CA LYS A 9 -5.26 -1.20 9.45
C LYS A 9 -6.36 -1.84 8.62
N ILE A 10 -6.13 -2.06 7.32
CA ILE A 10 -7.08 -2.78 6.46
C ILE A 10 -7.30 -4.20 6.99
N GLN A 11 -6.22 -4.93 7.27
CA GLN A 11 -6.30 -6.30 7.79
C GLN A 11 -7.02 -6.33 9.14
N GLN A 12 -6.65 -5.44 10.07
CA GLN A 12 -7.31 -5.33 11.38
C GLN A 12 -8.81 -5.04 11.28
N LEU A 13 -9.23 -4.15 10.37
CA LEU A 13 -10.64 -3.84 10.18
C LEU A 13 -11.41 -5.01 9.56
N LEU A 14 -10.78 -5.78 8.66
CA LEU A 14 -11.39 -6.98 8.10
C LEU A 14 -11.51 -8.10 9.12
N GLU A 15 -10.49 -8.31 9.96
CA GLU A 15 -10.54 -9.25 11.10
C GLU A 15 -11.64 -8.88 12.10
N GLN A 16 -11.87 -7.59 12.32
CA GLN A 16 -12.98 -7.09 13.14
C GLN A 16 -14.37 -7.26 12.47
N GLY A 17 -14.44 -7.78 11.25
CA GLY A 17 -15.69 -8.03 10.53
C GLY A 17 -16.27 -6.81 9.80
N PHE A 18 -15.50 -5.73 9.61
CA PHE A 18 -15.95 -4.63 8.77
C PHE A 18 -16.03 -5.03 7.31
N SER A 19 -17.03 -4.52 6.58
CA SER A 19 -17.11 -4.71 5.13
C SER A 19 -16.01 -3.92 4.43
N LYS A 20 -15.52 -4.45 3.30
CA LYS A 20 -14.51 -3.80 2.45
C LYS A 20 -14.86 -2.33 2.14
N THR A 21 -16.13 -2.06 1.84
CA THR A 21 -16.63 -0.69 1.61
C THR A 21 -16.45 0.21 2.83
N LYS A 22 -16.92 -0.21 4.01
CA LYS A 22 -16.78 0.55 5.25
C LYS A 22 -15.32 0.75 5.65
N THR A 23 -14.46 -0.23 5.39
CA THR A 23 -13.01 -0.13 5.62
C THR A 23 -12.39 0.95 4.75
N ALA A 24 -12.73 1.02 3.45
CA ALA A 24 -12.25 2.07 2.56
C ALA A 24 -12.73 3.46 3.02
N ASP A 25 -14.02 3.59 3.35
CA ASP A 25 -14.61 4.86 3.80
C ASP A 25 -13.98 5.35 5.11
N LYS A 26 -13.75 4.44 6.06
CA LYS A 26 -13.14 4.75 7.37
C LYS A 26 -11.67 5.16 7.27
N LEU A 27 -10.95 4.59 6.30
CA LEU A 27 -9.55 4.92 6.04
C LEU A 27 -9.39 6.11 5.08
N GLY A 28 -10.47 6.60 4.48
CA GLY A 28 -10.45 7.69 3.50
C GLY A 28 -9.71 7.32 2.21
N ILE A 29 -9.65 6.03 1.86
CA ILE A 29 -8.96 5.54 0.66
C ILE A 29 -9.97 5.13 -0.43
N SER A 30 -9.52 5.15 -1.69
CA SER A 30 -10.36 4.63 -2.76
C SER A 30 -10.54 3.12 -2.65
N ARG A 31 -11.70 2.61 -3.09
CA ARG A 31 -11.97 1.17 -3.16
C ARG A 31 -10.92 0.44 -4.02
N GLY A 32 -10.45 1.04 -5.12
CA GLY A 32 -9.39 0.45 -5.94
C GLY A 32 -8.07 0.30 -5.18
N THR A 33 -7.71 1.29 -4.36
CA THR A 33 -6.54 1.20 -3.48
C THR A 33 -6.69 0.07 -2.47
N LEU A 34 -7.88 -0.07 -1.87
CA LEU A 34 -8.17 -1.17 -0.95
C LEU A 34 -7.99 -2.54 -1.63
N TYR A 35 -8.56 -2.74 -2.82
CA TYR A 35 -8.45 -4.01 -3.54
C TYR A 35 -6.99 -4.33 -3.90
N ASN A 36 -6.23 -3.34 -4.40
CA ASN A 36 -4.80 -3.50 -4.68
C ASN A 36 -4.00 -3.91 -3.44
N TYR A 37 -4.42 -3.51 -2.25
CA TYR A 37 -3.76 -3.86 -1.00
C TYR A 37 -4.17 -5.26 -0.54
N LEU A 38 -5.41 -5.68 -0.80
CA LEU A 38 -5.92 -7.01 -0.47
C LEU A 38 -5.38 -8.11 -1.35
N GLU A 39 -4.99 -7.79 -2.59
CA GLU A 39 -4.37 -8.74 -3.50
C GLU A 39 -2.91 -9.05 -3.12
N LYS A 40 -2.28 -8.23 -2.27
CA LYS A 40 -0.87 -8.38 -1.89
C LYS A 40 -0.74 -9.18 -0.62
N SER A 41 0.21 -10.12 -0.61
CA SER A 41 0.69 -10.73 0.63
C SER A 41 1.47 -9.71 1.48
N PRO A 42 1.67 -9.96 2.78
CA PRO A 42 2.52 -9.11 3.62
C PRO A 42 3.94 -8.94 3.05
N GLU A 43 4.51 -9.99 2.46
CA GLU A 43 5.84 -9.97 1.84
C GLU A 43 5.87 -9.09 0.58
N GLU A 44 4.89 -9.27 -0.30
CA GLU A 44 4.75 -8.44 -1.51
C GLU A 44 4.51 -6.97 -1.17
N MET A 45 3.76 -6.70 -0.11
CA MET A 45 3.52 -5.34 0.37
C MET A 45 4.80 -4.71 0.92
N ALA A 46 5.61 -5.46 1.69
CA ALA A 46 6.89 -4.98 2.18
C ALA A 46 7.84 -4.61 1.01
N LEU A 47 7.93 -5.48 -0.01
CA LEU A 47 8.71 -5.21 -1.23
C LEU A 47 8.18 -4.01 -2.01
N TRP A 48 6.85 -3.86 -2.11
CA TRP A 48 6.24 -2.72 -2.78
C TRP A 48 6.50 -1.39 -2.06
N VAL A 49 6.43 -1.39 -0.72
CA VAL A 49 6.76 -0.21 0.09
C VAL A 49 8.23 0.16 -0.07
N ALA A 50 9.15 -0.82 0.02
CA ALA A 50 10.58 -0.60 -0.17
C ALA A 50 10.91 -0.06 -1.59
N SER A 51 10.32 -0.65 -2.62
CA SER A 51 10.53 -0.19 -4.01
C SER A 51 9.94 1.18 -4.28
N THR A 52 8.81 1.56 -3.64
CA THR A 52 8.24 2.90 -3.82
C THR A 52 8.96 4.00 -3.05
N GLN A 53 9.78 3.68 -2.05
CA GLN A 53 10.65 4.67 -1.39
C GLN A 53 11.81 5.13 -2.28
N HIS A 54 12.28 4.28 -3.21
CA HIS A 54 13.42 4.59 -4.08
C HIS A 54 12.99 4.91 -5.51
N ARG A 55 12.56 6.15 -5.75
CA ARG A 55 12.35 6.64 -7.13
C ARG A 55 13.70 6.92 -7.81
N LYS A 56 14.22 5.98 -8.60
CA LYS A 56 15.34 6.24 -9.53
C LYS A 56 14.81 6.66 -10.90
N LYS A 57 15.17 7.86 -11.38
CA LYS A 57 14.90 8.24 -12.78
C LYS A 57 15.89 7.48 -13.66
N LYS A 58 15.47 6.99 -14.82
CA LYS A 58 16.39 6.36 -15.80
C LYS A 58 17.57 7.29 -16.14
N LEU A 59 17.34 8.60 -16.18
CA LEU A 59 18.36 9.61 -16.41
C LEU A 59 19.33 9.83 -15.24
N ASP A 60 18.95 9.48 -14.00
CA ASP A 60 19.84 9.68 -12.84
C ASP A 60 21.06 8.74 -12.91
N ILE A 61 21.01 7.67 -13.71
CA ILE A 61 22.13 6.74 -13.97
C ILE A 61 23.25 7.42 -14.77
N HIS A 62 22.95 8.49 -15.51
CA HIS A 62 23.88 9.14 -16.44
C HIS A 62 24.40 10.50 -15.92
N LYS A 63 24.15 10.85 -14.66
CA LYS A 63 24.54 12.16 -14.09
C LYS A 63 26.02 12.26 -13.69
N ASP A 64 26.69 11.13 -13.49
CA ASP A 64 28.10 11.05 -13.06
C ASP A 64 29.04 10.59 -14.19
N LEU A 65 28.59 10.64 -15.44
CA LEU A 65 29.34 10.30 -16.67
C LEU A 65 29.85 11.55 -17.39
#